data_AF-B6QIC3-F1
#
_entry.id   AF-B6QIC3-F1
#
_cell.length_a   1.000
_cell.length_b   1.000
_cell.length_c   1.000
_cell.angle_alpha   90.00
_cell.angle_beta   90.00
_cell.angle_gamma   90.00
#
_symmetry.space_group_name_H-M   'P 1'
#
loop_
_entity.id
_entity.type
_entity.pdbx_description
1 polymer ?
#
loop_
_entity_poly.entity_id
_entity_poly.type
_entity_poly.pdbx_seq_one_letter_code
_entity_poly.pdbx_strand_id
1 'polypeptide(L)'
;MDPIPELSSDIKLHYLAEGGVNIVYRMILPAAEDQVLLQHQPSEIPHYGSSTPPPTEIDDIDNLEPDIATDTDTNITSRKLLRLRKNVRYGLPYRETAHDFRTQIRPLFGDEELVDQIMVRVPPSIIHRCNADLQEKERLGQRPAIRCGVYLAEDEPLGMLVTDMTTVTTTTTTTTTTTPPTTSAGVNIVELKPKWLVQSPSAPAKARRCRTCALRDMKRADSPLNPQNPTTLATAVAVQPGKAQFCPLDLTSDNENDMQRTIRQIFPYLLPKKIDTIASALYQHPILQKLLSLQRIHNEVGLNGPSPGSKETSMSMTLRDCSVFLKIPSSTHLSSGTDLPAGIDIRLGDLDLKSAANGKAEYWLDIERRLINEGWYMGTQPGQAGTEGECVLSR
;
A
#
# COMPACT_ATOMS: atom_id res chain seq x y z
N MET A 1 -12.09 -24.28 12.05
CA MET A 1 -11.77 -22.94 11.52
C MET A 1 -11.73 -22.02 12.71
N ASP A 2 -10.66 -21.24 12.86
CA ASP A 2 -10.61 -20.23 13.91
C ASP A 2 -11.75 -19.22 13.69
N PRO A 3 -12.38 -18.73 14.78
CA PRO A 3 -13.46 -17.77 14.66
C PRO A 3 -12.96 -16.48 14.00
N ILE A 4 -13.70 -15.96 13.02
CA ILE A 4 -13.41 -14.65 12.40
C ILE A 4 -13.69 -13.58 13.46
N PRO A 5 -12.69 -12.76 13.85
CA PRO A 5 -12.89 -11.68 14.81
C PRO A 5 -13.86 -10.63 14.27
N GLU A 6 -14.60 -9.97 15.16
CA GLU A 6 -15.60 -8.95 14.81
C GLU A 6 -15.17 -7.59 15.36
N LEU A 7 -15.24 -6.55 14.53
CA LEU A 7 -14.89 -5.20 14.96
C LEU A 7 -15.99 -4.57 15.81
N SER A 8 -15.61 -3.81 16.83
CA SER A 8 -16.53 -2.90 17.52
C SER A 8 -17.29 -1.96 16.58
N SER A 9 -18.60 -1.85 16.79
CA SER A 9 -19.48 -0.93 16.05
C SER A 9 -19.14 0.55 16.24
N ASP A 10 -18.40 0.88 17.30
CA ASP A 10 -18.09 2.25 17.70
C ASP A 10 -16.75 2.74 17.17
N ILE A 11 -16.02 1.87 16.46
CA ILE A 11 -14.74 2.22 15.85
C ILE A 11 -14.91 3.41 14.89
N LYS A 12 -14.05 4.41 15.07
CA LYS A 12 -13.97 5.59 14.20
C LYS A 12 -12.97 5.31 13.10
N LEU A 13 -13.33 5.69 11.87
CA LEU A 13 -12.51 5.44 10.69
C LEU A 13 -12.17 6.76 10.00
N HIS A 14 -10.91 6.91 9.62
CA HIS A 14 -10.42 8.02 8.81
C HIS A 14 -10.04 7.52 7.42
N TYR A 15 -10.69 8.06 6.39
CA TYR A 15 -10.37 7.76 4.98
C TYR A 15 -8.88 8.02 4.69
N LEU A 16 -8.16 7.02 4.18
CA LEU A 16 -6.73 7.14 3.90
C LEU A 16 -6.46 7.17 2.38
N ALA A 17 -6.94 6.17 1.66
CA ALA A 17 -6.69 6.00 0.23
C ALA A 17 -7.74 5.09 -0.41
N GLU A 18 -7.87 5.16 -1.74
CA GLU A 18 -8.74 4.25 -2.48
C GLU A 18 -8.17 3.78 -3.83
N GLY A 19 -8.34 2.48 -4.08
CA GLY A 19 -8.04 1.82 -5.34
C GLY A 19 -9.28 1.69 -6.23
N GLY A 20 -9.19 0.84 -7.26
CA GLY A 20 -10.31 0.54 -8.15
C GLY A 20 -11.35 -0.42 -7.56
N VAL A 21 -10.99 -1.17 -6.51
CA VAL A 21 -11.83 -2.21 -5.88
C VAL A 21 -12.05 -2.00 -4.38
N ASN A 22 -11.13 -1.31 -3.70
CA ASN A 22 -11.10 -1.25 -2.24
C ASN A 22 -10.81 0.17 -1.77
N ILE A 23 -11.25 0.48 -0.56
CA ILE A 23 -10.92 1.71 0.18
C ILE A 23 -10.20 1.30 1.46
N VAL A 24 -9.16 2.04 1.81
CA VAL A 24 -8.36 1.82 3.02
C VAL A 24 -8.63 2.95 4.00
N TYR A 25 -8.91 2.58 5.24
CA TYR A 25 -9.20 3.44 6.36
C TYR A 25 -8.17 3.24 7.46
N ARG A 26 -7.79 4.33 8.11
CA ARG A 26 -7.12 4.26 9.41
C ARG A 26 -8.18 4.11 10.49
N MET A 27 -7.98 3.13 11.37
CA MET A 27 -8.78 3.00 12.58
C MET A 27 -8.29 4.00 13.61
N ILE A 28 -9.20 4.79 14.16
CA ILE A 28 -8.96 5.65 15.32
C ILE A 28 -9.45 4.85 16.52
N LEU A 29 -8.51 4.19 17.18
CA LEU A 29 -8.80 3.48 18.41
C LEU A 29 -9.04 4.52 19.51
N PRO A 30 -10.08 4.35 20.34
CA PRO A 30 -10.20 5.11 21.57
C PRO A 30 -9.06 4.67 22.49
N ALA A 31 -7.94 5.39 22.45
CA ALA A 31 -6.86 5.22 23.42
C ALA A 31 -6.44 6.61 23.92
N ALA A 32 -6.56 6.80 25.23
CA ALA A 32 -6.03 7.90 26.05
C ALA A 32 -6.93 9.13 26.35
N GLU A 33 -8.25 8.99 26.51
CA GLU A 33 -9.01 9.98 27.31
C GLU A 33 -9.04 9.60 28.81
N ASP A 34 -9.03 8.31 29.16
CA ASP A 34 -9.19 7.86 30.56
C ASP A 34 -7.94 7.92 31.46
N GLN A 35 -6.76 8.27 30.93
CA GLN A 35 -5.57 8.51 31.79
C GLN A 35 -5.42 9.96 32.24
N VAL A 36 -6.25 10.89 31.75
CA VAL A 36 -6.17 12.32 32.13
C VAL A 36 -7.09 12.65 33.32
N LEU A 37 -8.12 11.83 33.59
CA LEU A 37 -9.11 12.11 34.65
C LEU A 37 -8.82 11.47 36.02
N LEU A 38 -7.79 10.63 36.16
CA LEU A 38 -7.40 10.04 37.46
C LEU A 38 -6.19 10.71 38.13
N GLN A 39 -5.63 11.78 37.55
CA GLN A 39 -4.46 12.46 38.13
C GLN A 39 -4.79 13.72 38.95
N HIS A 40 -6.06 14.04 39.20
CA HIS A 40 -6.46 15.19 40.02
C HIS A 40 -7.44 14.77 41.13
N GLN A 41 -6.98 13.90 42.03
CA GLN A 41 -7.44 13.96 43.42
C GLN A 41 -6.21 14.02 44.33
N PRO A 42 -5.94 15.17 45.00
CA PRO A 42 -5.06 15.15 46.15
C PRO A 42 -5.74 14.31 47.23
N SER A 43 -5.15 13.15 47.53
CA SER A 43 -5.53 12.35 48.68
C SER A 43 -5.24 13.13 49.96
N GLU A 44 -6.28 13.72 50.56
CA GLU A 44 -6.23 14.19 51.94
C GLU A 44 -6.01 12.99 52.85
N ILE A 45 -4.87 12.96 53.54
CA ILE A 45 -4.55 11.96 54.56
C ILE A 45 -5.16 12.45 55.88
N PRO A 46 -6.14 11.75 56.49
CA PRO A 46 -6.58 12.08 57.84
C PRO A 46 -5.49 11.68 58.84
N HIS A 47 -5.17 12.61 59.73
CA HIS A 47 -4.31 12.41 60.90
C HIS A 47 -4.65 11.10 61.64
N TYR A 48 -3.68 10.19 61.76
CA TYR A 48 -3.75 9.10 62.75
C TYR A 48 -3.38 9.65 64.13
N GLY A 49 -4.29 9.50 65.09
CA GLY A 49 -4.06 9.80 66.51
C GLY A 49 -3.10 8.79 67.15
N SER A 50 -2.48 9.19 68.27
CA SER A 50 -1.35 8.52 68.94
C SER A 50 -1.68 7.19 69.64
N SER A 51 -2.59 6.36 69.13
CA SER A 51 -2.99 5.12 69.81
C SER A 51 -3.46 3.97 68.91
N THR A 52 -3.06 3.92 67.63
CA THR A 52 -3.43 2.82 66.73
C THR A 52 -2.18 2.13 66.15
N PRO A 53 -1.97 0.82 66.39
CA PRO A 53 -0.85 0.10 65.80
C PRO A 53 -1.06 -0.13 64.29
N PRO A 54 0.01 -0.23 63.48
CA PRO A 54 -0.11 -0.41 62.04
C PRO A 54 -0.69 -1.81 61.69
N PRO A 55 -1.62 -1.93 60.72
CA PRO A 55 -2.03 -3.23 60.23
C PRO A 55 -0.93 -3.86 59.38
N THR A 56 -0.56 -5.07 59.78
CA THR A 56 0.34 -6.02 59.13
C THR A 56 -0.09 -6.34 57.70
N GLU A 57 0.90 -6.59 56.83
CA GLU A 57 0.74 -7.14 55.48
C GLU A 57 -0.17 -8.38 55.49
N ILE A 58 -1.21 -8.35 54.67
CA ILE A 58 -2.01 -9.52 54.31
C ILE A 58 -1.80 -9.72 52.81
N ASP A 59 -1.04 -10.76 52.48
CA ASP A 59 -1.16 -11.48 51.22
C ASP A 59 -2.53 -12.18 51.21
N ASP A 60 -3.40 -11.80 50.27
CA ASP A 60 -4.01 -12.70 49.30
C ASP A 60 -5.26 -12.07 48.65
N ILE A 61 -5.25 -12.10 47.32
CA ILE A 61 -6.36 -12.51 46.45
C ILE A 61 -7.70 -11.82 46.72
N ASP A 62 -8.06 -10.87 45.85
CA ASP A 62 -9.43 -10.80 45.38
C ASP A 62 -9.54 -10.49 43.89
N ASN A 63 -10.36 -11.34 43.28
CA ASN A 63 -10.79 -11.37 41.90
C ASN A 63 -11.34 -10.02 41.44
N LEU A 64 -10.69 -9.41 40.45
CA LEU A 64 -11.35 -8.53 39.50
C LEU A 64 -11.09 -9.13 38.13
N GLU A 65 -12.09 -9.84 37.61
CA GLU A 65 -12.12 -10.20 36.19
C GLU A 65 -12.04 -8.90 35.38
N PRO A 66 -11.03 -8.72 34.52
CA PRO A 66 -11.08 -7.66 33.53
C PRO A 66 -12.12 -8.05 32.48
N ASP A 67 -13.09 -7.18 32.23
CA ASP A 67 -14.04 -7.27 31.13
C ASP A 67 -13.32 -7.67 29.83
N ILE A 68 -13.50 -8.91 29.40
CA ILE A 68 -12.73 -9.59 28.34
C ILE A 68 -13.00 -9.02 26.93
N ALA A 69 -13.96 -8.11 26.79
CA ALA A 69 -14.41 -7.59 25.50
C ALA A 69 -13.59 -6.41 24.95
N THR A 70 -12.95 -5.60 25.80
CA THR A 70 -12.28 -4.37 25.34
C THR A 70 -10.82 -4.54 24.94
N ASP A 71 -10.15 -5.60 25.42
CA ASP A 71 -8.70 -5.76 25.24
C ASP A 71 -8.30 -6.61 24.00
N THR A 72 -9.23 -7.44 23.51
CA THR A 72 -9.01 -8.28 22.32
C THR A 72 -9.06 -7.47 21.03
N ASP A 73 -9.95 -6.48 20.93
CA ASP A 73 -10.10 -5.60 19.77
C ASP A 73 -8.89 -4.67 19.60
N THR A 74 -8.33 -4.12 20.68
CA THR A 74 -7.12 -3.28 20.66
C THR A 74 -5.89 -4.05 20.19
N ASN A 75 -5.77 -5.33 20.55
CA ASN A 75 -4.61 -6.13 20.19
C ASN A 75 -4.60 -6.48 18.68
N ILE A 76 -5.75 -6.87 18.12
CA ILE A 76 -5.83 -7.26 16.69
C ILE A 76 -5.80 -6.06 15.73
N THR A 77 -6.30 -4.90 16.16
CA THR A 77 -6.36 -3.68 15.34
C THR A 77 -5.08 -2.83 15.44
N SER A 78 -4.23 -3.08 16.44
CA SER A 78 -2.97 -2.37 16.62
C SER A 78 -2.06 -2.52 15.41
N ARG A 79 -1.54 -1.38 14.91
CA ARG A 79 -0.69 -1.30 13.71
C ARG A 79 -1.32 -1.93 12.46
N LYS A 80 -2.66 -1.88 12.36
CA LYS A 80 -3.42 -2.29 11.18
C LYS A 80 -4.20 -1.12 10.59
N LEU A 81 -4.47 -1.23 9.30
CA LEU A 81 -5.45 -0.41 8.59
C LEU A 81 -6.64 -1.29 8.21
N LEU A 82 -7.82 -0.71 8.09
CA LEU A 82 -9.02 -1.42 7.66
C LEU A 82 -9.25 -1.22 6.16
N ARG A 83 -9.24 -2.30 5.41
CA ARG A 83 -9.53 -2.34 3.98
C ARG A 83 -10.97 -2.84 3.76
N LEU A 84 -11.78 -2.04 3.08
CA LEU A 84 -13.19 -2.33 2.79
C LEU A 84 -13.46 -2.38 1.29
N ARG A 85 -14.34 -3.28 0.87
CA ARG A 85 -14.63 -3.57 -0.53
C ARG A 85 -15.64 -2.59 -1.10
N LYS A 86 -15.38 -2.10 -2.32
CA LYS A 86 -16.33 -1.30 -3.10
C LYS A 86 -17.40 -2.17 -3.74
N ASN A 87 -18.58 -1.60 -3.94
CA ASN A 87 -19.63 -2.19 -4.75
C ASN A 87 -19.32 -2.04 -6.24
N VAL A 88 -18.45 -2.90 -6.76
CA VAL A 88 -18.07 -2.96 -8.19
C VAL A 88 -18.30 -4.37 -8.72
N ARG A 89 -18.77 -4.46 -9.97
CA ARG A 89 -19.13 -5.74 -10.62
C ARG A 89 -18.00 -6.77 -10.72
N TYR A 90 -16.75 -6.33 -10.58
CA TYR A 90 -15.55 -7.16 -10.71
C TYR A 90 -14.80 -7.35 -9.38
N GLY A 91 -15.38 -6.91 -8.25
CA GLY A 91 -14.79 -7.16 -6.94
C GLY A 91 -15.06 -8.59 -6.51
N LEU A 92 -14.02 -9.34 -6.15
CA LEU A 92 -14.17 -10.65 -5.54
C LEU A 92 -14.60 -10.49 -4.07
N PRO A 93 -15.45 -11.38 -3.54
CA PRO A 93 -15.74 -11.42 -2.11
C PRO A 93 -14.48 -11.60 -1.26
N TYR A 94 -14.48 -11.10 -0.02
CA TYR A 94 -13.29 -11.19 0.82
C TYR A 94 -12.96 -12.62 1.26
N ARG A 95 -13.95 -13.52 1.35
CA ARG A 95 -13.69 -14.94 1.63
C ARG A 95 -12.79 -15.57 0.57
N GLU A 96 -13.09 -15.32 -0.70
CA GLU A 96 -12.29 -15.81 -1.83
C GLU A 96 -10.93 -15.13 -1.84
N THR A 97 -10.90 -13.81 -1.70
CA THR A 97 -9.65 -13.01 -1.67
C THR A 97 -8.70 -13.49 -0.56
N ALA A 98 -9.22 -13.72 0.65
CA ALA A 98 -8.45 -14.21 1.80
C ALA A 98 -8.00 -15.67 1.61
N HIS A 99 -8.87 -16.52 1.04
CA HIS A 99 -8.53 -17.90 0.72
C HIS A 99 -7.37 -17.97 -0.28
N ASP A 100 -7.45 -17.21 -1.37
CA ASP A 100 -6.43 -17.16 -2.40
C ASP A 100 -5.12 -16.57 -1.87
N PHE A 101 -5.18 -15.48 -1.10
CA PHE A 101 -3.99 -14.92 -0.47
C PHE A 101 -3.29 -15.97 0.42
N ARG A 102 -4.04 -16.67 1.27
CA ARG A 102 -3.48 -17.68 2.18
C ARG A 102 -2.92 -18.90 1.45
N THR A 103 -3.59 -19.38 0.40
CA THR A 103 -3.24 -20.65 -0.24
C THR A 103 -2.32 -20.50 -1.45
N GLN A 104 -2.30 -19.34 -2.10
CA GLN A 104 -1.54 -19.10 -3.33
C GLN A 104 -0.41 -18.11 -3.13
N ILE A 105 -0.60 -17.04 -2.33
CA ILE A 105 0.39 -15.97 -2.17
C ILE A 105 1.30 -16.22 -0.97
N ARG A 106 0.73 -16.49 0.21
CA ARG A 106 1.49 -16.66 1.45
C ARG A 106 2.57 -17.74 1.36
N PRO A 107 2.37 -18.89 0.69
CA PRO A 107 3.44 -19.89 0.54
C PRO A 107 4.64 -19.41 -0.28
N LEU A 108 4.49 -18.34 -1.06
CA LEU A 108 5.57 -17.80 -1.88
C LEU A 108 6.46 -16.84 -1.11
N PHE A 109 6.05 -16.31 0.05
CA PHE A 109 6.75 -15.25 0.76
C PHE A 109 6.83 -15.51 2.27
N GLY A 110 7.87 -14.98 2.93
CA GLY A 110 7.92 -14.90 4.39
C GLY A 110 6.88 -13.91 4.94
N ASP A 111 6.51 -14.07 6.20
CA ASP A 111 5.47 -13.23 6.83
C ASP A 111 5.91 -11.76 6.94
N GLU A 112 7.21 -11.52 7.12
CA GLU A 112 7.86 -10.22 7.13
C GLU A 112 7.96 -9.57 5.74
N GLU A 113 7.91 -10.35 4.66
CA GLU A 113 7.97 -9.85 3.29
C GLU A 113 6.62 -9.28 2.81
N LEU A 114 5.53 -9.53 3.55
CA LEU A 114 4.16 -9.24 3.14
C LEU A 114 3.50 -8.12 3.98
N VAL A 115 2.74 -7.28 3.29
CA VAL A 115 1.63 -6.55 3.91
C VAL A 115 0.54 -7.56 4.20
N ASP A 116 0.68 -8.18 5.37
CA ASP A 116 -0.19 -9.26 5.81
C ASP A 116 -1.64 -8.79 5.98
N GLN A 117 -2.58 -9.72 5.81
CA GLN A 117 -4.01 -9.46 5.78
C GLN A 117 -4.77 -10.44 6.69
N ILE A 118 -5.62 -9.90 7.57
CA ILE A 118 -6.45 -10.68 8.49
C ILE A 118 -7.92 -10.35 8.21
N MET A 119 -8.73 -11.36 7.96
CA MET A 119 -10.16 -11.19 7.69
C MET A 119 -10.91 -10.92 9.00
N VAL A 120 -11.80 -9.93 8.99
CA VAL A 120 -12.65 -9.53 10.12
C VAL A 120 -14.10 -9.39 9.70
N ARG A 121 -15.03 -9.55 10.65
CA ARG A 121 -16.43 -9.15 10.51
C ARG A 121 -16.56 -7.65 10.74
N VAL A 122 -17.35 -7.00 9.89
CA VAL A 122 -17.56 -5.55 9.93
C VAL A 122 -19.05 -5.29 10.17
N PRO A 123 -19.42 -4.66 11.30
CA PRO A 123 -20.80 -4.24 11.53
C PRO A 123 -21.37 -3.40 10.38
N PRO A 124 -22.64 -3.63 9.95
CA PRO A 124 -23.27 -2.85 8.89
C PRO A 124 -23.28 -1.33 9.16
N SER A 125 -23.37 -0.94 10.43
CA SER A 125 -23.32 0.46 10.85
C SER A 125 -22.02 1.17 10.43
N ILE A 126 -20.88 0.45 10.40
CA ILE A 126 -19.60 0.99 9.93
C ILE A 126 -19.66 1.28 8.43
N ILE A 127 -20.19 0.34 7.64
CA ILE A 127 -20.31 0.50 6.18
C ILE A 127 -21.21 1.69 5.85
N HIS A 128 -22.36 1.81 6.51
CA HIS A 128 -23.27 2.94 6.31
C HIS A 128 -22.62 4.28 6.65
N ARG A 129 -21.92 4.39 7.79
CA ARG A 129 -21.19 5.62 8.16
C ARG A 129 -20.10 5.98 7.15
N CYS A 130 -19.36 4.98 6.67
CA CYS A 130 -18.33 5.20 5.64
C CYS A 130 -18.94 5.66 4.32
N ASN A 131 -20.06 5.09 3.89
CA ASN A 131 -20.76 5.52 2.67
C ASN A 131 -21.29 6.94 2.80
N ALA A 132 -21.84 7.33 3.95
CA ALA A 132 -22.25 8.70 4.22
C ALA A 132 -21.06 9.69 4.17
N ASP A 133 -19.91 9.34 4.76
CA ASP A 133 -18.68 10.16 4.67
C ASP A 133 -18.19 10.30 3.21
N LEU A 134 -18.25 9.23 2.42
CA LEU A 134 -17.87 9.28 1.01
C LEU A 134 -18.77 10.23 0.22
N GLN A 135 -20.09 10.18 0.43
CA GLN A 135 -21.05 11.09 -0.20
C GLN A 135 -20.77 12.55 0.17
N GLU A 136 -20.47 12.82 1.44
CA GLU A 136 -20.13 14.17 1.89
C GLU A 136 -18.81 14.66 1.27
N LYS A 137 -17.78 13.80 1.20
CA LYS A 137 -16.52 14.14 0.51
C LYS A 137 -16.72 14.40 -0.98
N GLU A 138 -17.61 13.68 -1.65
CA GLU A 138 -17.97 13.96 -3.05
C GLU A 138 -18.64 15.32 -3.18
N ARG A 139 -19.62 15.60 -2.33
CA ARG A 139 -20.34 16.89 -2.29
C ARG A 139 -19.39 18.07 -2.05
N LEU A 140 -18.39 17.88 -1.20
CA LEU A 140 -17.34 18.87 -0.89
C LEU A 140 -16.20 18.91 -1.92
N GLY A 141 -16.22 18.07 -2.97
CA GLY A 141 -15.13 18.00 -3.96
C GLY A 141 -13.80 17.45 -3.40
N GLN A 142 -13.83 16.79 -2.25
CA GLN A 142 -12.67 16.22 -1.57
C GLN A 142 -12.36 14.78 -2.02
N ARG A 143 -13.30 14.11 -2.70
CA ARG A 143 -13.08 12.80 -3.31
C ARG A 143 -12.61 12.97 -4.77
N PRO A 144 -11.59 12.23 -5.24
CA PRO A 144 -11.15 12.31 -6.62
C PRO A 144 -12.28 12.00 -7.61
N ALA A 145 -12.48 12.86 -8.61
CA ALA A 145 -13.62 12.77 -9.54
C ALA A 145 -13.77 11.38 -10.21
N ILE A 146 -12.67 10.72 -10.56
CA ILE A 146 -12.66 9.37 -11.15
C ILE A 146 -13.15 8.26 -10.21
N ARG A 147 -13.36 8.57 -8.94
CA ARG A 147 -13.82 7.64 -7.89
C ARG A 147 -15.24 7.92 -7.44
N CYS A 148 -15.81 9.07 -7.83
CA CYS A 148 -17.14 9.48 -7.41
C CYS A 148 -18.23 8.53 -7.94
N GLY A 149 -19.30 8.34 -7.17
CA GLY A 149 -20.45 7.52 -7.56
C GLY A 149 -20.26 6.01 -7.35
N VAL A 150 -19.16 5.58 -6.72
CA VAL A 150 -18.91 4.18 -6.33
C VAL A 150 -18.65 4.12 -4.84
N TYR A 151 -19.46 3.37 -4.09
CA TYR A 151 -19.40 3.29 -2.63
C TYR A 151 -18.99 1.89 -2.14
N LEU A 152 -18.95 1.67 -0.82
CA LEU A 152 -18.70 0.36 -0.25
C LEU A 152 -19.87 -0.61 -0.50
N ALA A 153 -19.55 -1.89 -0.57
CA ALA A 153 -20.52 -2.96 -0.72
C ALA A 153 -21.24 -3.21 0.62
N GLU A 154 -22.56 -3.01 0.64
CA GLU A 154 -23.39 -3.22 1.84
C GLU A 154 -23.72 -4.70 2.07
N ASP A 155 -23.57 -5.53 1.05
CA ASP A 155 -23.74 -6.99 1.08
C ASP A 155 -22.47 -7.75 1.48
N GLU A 156 -21.38 -7.04 1.80
CA GLU A 156 -20.11 -7.61 2.27
C GLU A 156 -19.94 -7.35 3.78
N PRO A 157 -20.28 -8.30 4.65
CA PRO A 157 -20.14 -8.14 6.10
C PRO A 157 -18.69 -8.36 6.59
N LEU A 158 -17.72 -8.35 5.67
CA LEU A 158 -16.32 -8.65 5.95
C LEU A 158 -15.41 -7.48 5.56
N GLY A 159 -14.27 -7.41 6.24
CA GLY A 159 -13.18 -6.50 5.97
C GLY A 159 -11.84 -7.21 6.07
N MET A 160 -10.77 -6.53 5.68
CA MET A 160 -9.41 -7.01 5.85
C MET A 160 -8.60 -6.02 6.67
N LEU A 161 -8.09 -6.45 7.81
CA LEU A 161 -7.05 -5.74 8.56
C LEU A 161 -5.72 -5.97 7.87
N VAL A 162 -5.12 -4.91 7.35
CA VAL A 162 -3.84 -4.97 6.63
C VAL A 162 -2.73 -4.33 7.45
N THR A 163 -1.51 -4.85 7.38
CA THR A 163 -0.36 -4.26 8.08
C THR A 163 -0.19 -2.78 7.75
N ASP A 164 -0.10 -1.94 8.79
CA ASP A 164 0.05 -0.50 8.64
C ASP A 164 1.50 -0.13 8.28
N MET A 165 1.73 0.01 6.97
CA MET A 165 2.99 0.49 6.41
C MET A 165 3.14 2.02 6.49
N THR A 166 2.21 2.72 7.13
CA THR A 166 2.29 4.18 7.34
C THR A 166 3.19 4.56 8.51
N THR A 167 3.88 5.70 8.39
CA THR A 167 4.52 6.37 9.52
C THR A 167 3.63 7.50 9.99
N VAL A 168 3.10 7.37 11.20
CA VAL A 168 2.52 8.51 11.93
C VAL A 168 3.67 9.15 12.69
N THR A 169 4.02 10.38 12.34
CA THR A 169 4.89 11.18 13.21
C THR A 169 3.99 11.71 14.33
N THR A 170 3.98 11.04 15.47
CA THR A 170 3.36 11.58 16.69
C THR A 170 4.26 12.71 17.18
N THR A 171 4.10 13.92 16.65
CA THR A 171 4.60 15.09 17.37
C THR A 171 3.66 15.30 18.55
N THR A 172 4.03 14.75 19.70
CA THR A 172 3.50 15.22 20.98
C THR A 172 4.12 16.59 21.21
N THR A 173 3.56 17.62 20.58
CA THR A 173 3.93 19.00 20.88
C THR A 173 3.24 19.35 22.19
N THR A 174 3.90 19.04 23.30
CA THR A 174 3.59 19.67 24.58
C THR A 174 3.99 21.14 24.45
N THR A 175 3.08 21.99 24.00
CA THR A 175 3.27 23.44 24.06
C THR A 175 1.93 24.11 24.26
N THR A 176 1.71 24.51 25.50
CA THR A 176 0.74 25.52 25.92
C THR A 176 1.04 26.84 25.19
N THR A 177 0.58 27.01 23.96
CA THR A 177 0.51 28.33 23.33
C THR A 177 -0.55 28.37 22.24
N THR A 178 -1.48 29.31 22.40
CA THR A 178 -2.64 29.58 21.56
C THR A 178 -2.24 29.98 20.14
N THR A 179 -2.03 29.00 19.27
CA THR A 179 -1.95 29.20 17.81
C THR A 179 -2.40 27.91 17.10
N PRO A 180 -3.22 28.00 16.03
CA PRO A 180 -3.73 26.81 15.36
C PRO A 180 -2.57 26.05 14.69
N PRO A 181 -2.46 24.72 14.87
CA PRO A 181 -1.42 23.95 14.21
C PRO A 181 -1.70 23.90 12.71
N THR A 182 -0.82 24.50 11.92
CA THR A 182 -0.69 24.23 10.50
C THR A 182 -0.20 22.80 10.32
N THR A 183 -1.10 21.95 9.85
CA THR A 183 -0.94 20.51 9.66
C THR A 183 -0.08 20.18 8.44
N SER A 184 1.09 19.59 8.67
CA SER A 184 1.70 18.63 7.73
C SER A 184 2.72 17.75 8.44
N ALA A 185 2.27 16.90 9.38
CA ALA A 185 3.09 15.84 9.94
C ALA A 185 3.35 14.80 8.84
N GLY A 186 4.57 14.82 8.29
CA GLY A 186 4.97 14.05 7.11
C GLY A 186 4.87 12.55 7.34
N VAL A 187 3.97 11.91 6.59
CA VAL A 187 3.93 10.47 6.40
C VAL A 187 5.05 10.12 5.41
N ASN A 188 6.13 9.48 5.88
CA ASN A 188 7.26 9.02 5.05
C ASN A 188 6.98 7.61 4.46
N ILE A 189 5.83 7.41 3.81
CA ILE A 189 5.60 6.20 3.02
C ILE A 189 5.96 6.48 1.59
N VAL A 190 6.60 5.48 1.00
CA VAL A 190 6.95 5.47 -0.38
C VAL A 190 6.39 4.18 -0.98
N GLU A 191 5.45 4.29 -1.92
CA GLU A 191 4.88 3.15 -2.66
C GLU A 191 5.50 3.09 -4.06
N LEU A 192 6.01 1.92 -4.42
CA LEU A 192 6.52 1.59 -5.75
C LEU A 192 5.73 0.41 -6.32
N LYS A 193 5.23 0.50 -7.55
CA LYS A 193 4.76 -0.68 -8.29
C LYS A 193 5.88 -1.17 -9.22
N PRO A 194 6.53 -2.33 -8.95
CA PRO A 194 7.68 -2.79 -9.75
C PRO A 194 7.35 -3.08 -11.21
N LYS A 195 6.06 -3.37 -11.52
CA LYS A 195 5.57 -3.75 -12.85
C LYS A 195 6.24 -5.05 -13.34
N TRP A 196 6.51 -5.10 -14.65
CA TRP A 196 7.09 -6.24 -15.36
C TRP A 196 8.61 -6.21 -15.23
N LEU A 197 9.16 -6.99 -14.30
CA LEU A 197 10.61 -7.16 -14.08
C LEU A 197 11.22 -8.13 -15.11
N VAL A 198 10.39 -8.84 -15.86
CA VAL A 198 10.76 -9.68 -17.00
C VAL A 198 10.05 -9.15 -18.25
N GLN A 199 10.72 -9.20 -19.39
CA GLN A 199 10.09 -8.85 -20.66
C GLN A 199 8.88 -9.77 -20.93
N SER A 200 7.86 -9.23 -21.61
CA SER A 200 6.72 -10.02 -22.04
C SER A 200 7.18 -11.18 -22.94
N PRO A 201 6.68 -12.41 -22.73
CA PRO A 201 6.98 -13.53 -23.62
C PRO A 201 6.41 -13.36 -25.03
N SER A 202 5.45 -12.45 -25.23
CA SER A 202 4.90 -12.11 -26.55
C SER A 202 5.61 -10.92 -27.21
N ALA A 203 6.53 -10.24 -26.50
CA ALA A 203 7.32 -9.19 -27.11
C ALA A 203 8.17 -9.77 -28.26
N PRO A 204 8.29 -9.10 -29.41
CA PRO A 204 9.10 -9.65 -30.49
C PRO A 204 10.59 -9.67 -30.13
N ALA A 205 11.34 -10.62 -30.68
CA ALA A 205 12.73 -10.90 -30.27
C ALA A 205 13.69 -9.69 -30.35
N LYS A 206 13.42 -8.74 -31.26
CA LYS A 206 14.21 -7.50 -31.44
C LYS A 206 13.60 -6.29 -30.73
N ALA A 207 12.74 -6.51 -29.73
CA ALA A 207 12.10 -5.42 -28.99
C ALA A 207 13.14 -4.49 -28.36
N ARG A 208 12.99 -3.19 -28.62
CA ARG A 208 13.81 -2.10 -28.09
C ARG A 208 13.18 -1.45 -26.85
N ARG A 209 11.99 -1.90 -26.45
CA ARG A 209 11.25 -1.45 -25.27
C ARG A 209 10.77 -2.65 -24.46
N CYS A 210 10.88 -2.58 -23.13
CA CYS A 210 10.15 -3.52 -22.26
C CYS A 210 8.66 -3.22 -22.31
N ARG A 211 7.81 -4.18 -21.93
CA ARG A 211 6.34 -4.01 -21.95
C ARG A 211 5.87 -2.73 -21.26
N THR A 212 6.44 -2.40 -20.11
CA THR A 212 6.05 -1.21 -19.34
C THR A 212 6.42 0.08 -20.07
N CYS A 213 7.62 0.15 -20.67
CA CYS A 213 8.04 1.32 -21.46
C CYS A 213 7.20 1.46 -22.73
N ALA A 214 6.94 0.36 -23.45
CA ALA A 214 6.09 0.35 -24.65
C ALA A 214 4.66 0.83 -24.33
N LEU A 215 4.07 0.33 -23.23
CA LEU A 215 2.74 0.75 -22.76
C LEU A 215 2.69 2.21 -22.34
N ARG A 216 3.75 2.71 -21.71
CA ARG A 216 3.85 4.13 -21.34
C ARG A 216 3.88 5.02 -22.58
N ASP A 217 4.68 4.65 -23.58
CA ASP A 217 4.78 5.40 -24.83
C ASP A 217 3.44 5.39 -25.59
N MET A 218 2.79 4.23 -25.70
CA MET A 218 1.46 4.09 -26.30
C MET A 218 0.43 5.00 -25.62
N LYS A 219 0.36 4.98 -24.27
CA LYS A 219 -0.56 5.83 -23.52
C LYS A 219 -0.27 7.32 -23.67
N ARG A 220 1.01 7.70 -23.85
CA ARG A 220 1.39 9.09 -24.09
C ARG A 220 0.89 9.56 -25.44
N ALA A 221 0.97 8.71 -26.47
CA ALA A 221 0.46 9.02 -27.80
C ALA A 221 -1.07 9.03 -27.86
N ASP A 222 -1.73 8.12 -27.14
CA ASP A 222 -3.21 8.08 -27.03
C ASP A 222 -3.78 9.26 -26.22
N SER A 223 -2.95 9.94 -25.41
CA SER A 223 -3.39 11.10 -24.65
C SER A 223 -3.53 12.30 -25.59
N PRO A 224 -4.70 12.96 -25.66
CA PRO A 224 -4.84 14.14 -26.49
C PRO A 224 -3.83 15.19 -26.03
N LEU A 225 -2.89 15.56 -26.91
CA LEU A 225 -2.02 16.71 -26.72
C LEU A 225 -2.91 17.88 -26.38
N ASN A 226 -2.88 18.37 -25.14
CA ASN A 226 -3.48 19.66 -24.82
C ASN A 226 -2.54 20.73 -25.41
N PRO A 227 -2.89 21.41 -26.51
CA PRO A 227 -1.95 22.25 -27.27
C PRO A 227 -1.48 23.50 -26.50
N GLN A 228 -2.02 23.75 -25.30
CA GLN A 228 -1.70 24.90 -24.49
C GLN A 228 -0.51 24.73 -23.53
N ASN A 229 0.17 23.58 -23.48
CA ASN A 229 1.38 23.43 -22.66
C ASN A 229 2.51 22.73 -23.42
N PRO A 230 3.28 23.46 -24.26
CA PRO A 230 4.46 22.94 -24.94
C PRO A 230 5.67 22.69 -24.01
N THR A 231 5.51 22.87 -22.71
CA THR A 231 6.58 22.80 -21.70
C THR A 231 6.09 22.06 -20.45
N THR A 232 5.76 20.77 -20.57
CA THR A 232 5.92 19.88 -19.42
C THR A 232 7.32 19.28 -19.43
N LEU A 233 8.33 20.15 -19.37
CA LEU A 233 9.47 19.85 -18.51
C LEU A 233 8.84 19.68 -17.14
N ALA A 234 8.97 18.50 -16.54
CA ALA A 234 8.31 18.12 -15.31
C ALA A 234 8.60 19.12 -14.17
N THR A 235 7.83 20.21 -14.10
CA THR A 235 7.61 20.93 -12.87
C THR A 235 6.93 19.95 -11.94
N ALA A 236 7.45 19.88 -10.71
CA ALA A 236 7.17 18.91 -9.66
C ALA A 236 5.71 18.93 -9.15
N VAL A 237 4.74 18.83 -10.05
CA VAL A 237 3.36 18.50 -9.76
C VAL A 237 3.36 17.01 -9.45
N ALA A 238 3.10 16.71 -8.18
CA ALA A 238 3.13 15.39 -7.56
C ALA A 238 2.85 14.25 -8.55
N VAL A 239 3.91 13.55 -8.99
CA VAL A 239 3.77 12.28 -9.71
C VAL A 239 3.00 11.36 -8.77
N GLN A 240 1.78 10.96 -9.17
CA GLN A 240 1.00 10.08 -8.31
C GLN A 240 1.76 8.76 -8.09
N PRO A 241 1.72 8.18 -6.87
CA PRO A 241 2.31 6.89 -6.59
C PRO A 241 1.93 5.84 -7.64
N GLY A 242 2.92 5.11 -8.15
CA GLY A 242 2.72 4.09 -9.19
C GLY A 242 2.56 4.59 -10.64
N LYS A 243 2.65 5.91 -10.91
CA LYS A 243 2.66 6.50 -12.28
C LYS A 243 4.04 7.02 -12.72
N ALA A 244 5.08 6.76 -11.93
CA ALA A 244 6.44 7.12 -12.25
C ALA A 244 6.90 6.60 -13.61
N GLN A 245 7.69 7.41 -14.31
CA GLN A 245 8.26 7.07 -15.61
C GLN A 245 9.66 6.49 -15.40
N PHE A 246 9.74 5.17 -15.23
CA PHE A 246 11.00 4.43 -15.12
C PHE A 246 10.95 3.14 -15.95
N CYS A 247 12.11 2.53 -16.20
CA CYS A 247 12.20 1.20 -16.78
C CYS A 247 12.24 0.15 -15.65
N PRO A 248 11.25 -0.76 -15.53
CA PRO A 248 11.26 -1.79 -14.49
C PRO A 248 12.48 -2.69 -14.45
N LEU A 249 13.12 -2.92 -15.60
CA LEU A 249 14.30 -3.78 -15.68
C LEU A 249 15.49 -3.20 -14.92
N ASP A 250 15.51 -1.88 -14.69
CA ASP A 250 16.53 -1.23 -13.86
C ASP A 250 16.42 -1.60 -12.37
N LEU A 251 15.23 -1.97 -11.87
CA LEU A 251 15.03 -2.35 -10.46
C LEU A 251 15.77 -3.64 -10.08
N THR A 252 16.16 -4.44 -11.06
CA THR A 252 16.87 -5.71 -10.86
C THR A 252 18.21 -5.74 -11.59
N SER A 253 18.70 -4.58 -12.03
CA SER A 253 20.01 -4.42 -12.64
C SER A 253 21.13 -4.77 -11.63
N ASP A 254 22.25 -5.28 -12.13
CA ASP A 254 23.49 -5.47 -11.37
C ASP A 254 24.31 -4.18 -11.23
N ASN A 255 23.77 -3.05 -11.70
CA ASN A 255 24.37 -1.73 -11.57
C ASN A 255 23.58 -0.86 -10.59
N GLU A 256 24.18 -0.51 -9.45
CA GLU A 256 23.54 0.34 -8.43
C GLU A 256 23.14 1.72 -8.98
N ASN A 257 23.85 2.24 -9.99
CA ASN A 257 23.48 3.52 -10.62
C ASN A 257 22.14 3.44 -11.37
N ASP A 258 21.77 2.26 -11.89
CA ASP A 258 20.46 2.04 -12.51
C ASP A 258 19.35 2.10 -11.46
N MET A 259 19.58 1.50 -10.28
CA MET A 259 18.67 1.60 -9.13
C MET A 259 18.53 3.06 -8.67
N GLN A 260 19.64 3.77 -8.44
CA GLN A 260 19.62 5.18 -8.02
C GLN A 260 18.86 6.07 -9.01
N ARG A 261 19.11 5.91 -10.33
CA ARG A 261 18.36 6.62 -11.38
C ARG A 261 16.87 6.30 -11.32
N THR A 262 16.53 5.03 -11.14
CA THR A 262 15.14 4.57 -11.05
C THR A 262 14.43 5.16 -9.84
N ILE A 263 15.03 5.12 -8.65
CA ILE A 263 14.45 5.71 -7.44
C ILE A 263 14.27 7.23 -7.59
N ARG A 264 15.23 7.92 -8.23
CA ARG A 264 15.10 9.34 -8.57
C ARG A 264 13.92 9.62 -9.50
N GLN A 265 13.67 8.76 -10.48
CA GLN A 265 12.52 8.87 -11.38
C GLN A 265 11.19 8.57 -10.68
N ILE A 266 11.19 7.64 -9.72
CA ILE A 266 9.97 7.28 -8.98
C ILE A 266 9.60 8.34 -7.95
N PHE A 267 10.60 8.89 -7.26
CA PHE A 267 10.42 9.85 -6.18
C PHE A 267 11.20 11.15 -6.43
N PRO A 268 10.88 11.90 -7.50
CA PRO A 268 11.63 13.09 -7.90
C PRO A 268 11.53 14.23 -6.86
N TYR A 269 10.58 14.13 -5.94
CA TYR A 269 10.34 15.10 -4.87
C TYR A 269 11.16 14.82 -3.60
N LEU A 270 11.84 13.67 -3.50
CA LEU A 270 12.68 13.36 -2.34
C LEU A 270 14.05 14.02 -2.44
N LEU A 271 14.61 14.38 -1.29
CA LEU A 271 15.98 14.88 -1.20
C LEU A 271 16.97 13.81 -1.70
N PRO A 272 18.08 14.20 -2.36
CA PRO A 272 19.08 13.26 -2.88
C PRO A 272 19.53 12.21 -1.86
N LYS A 273 19.84 12.61 -0.61
CA LYS A 273 20.22 11.68 0.45
C LYS A 273 19.16 10.60 0.74
N LYS A 274 17.86 10.96 0.69
CA LYS A 274 16.77 9.99 0.86
C LYS A 274 16.68 9.05 -0.35
N ILE A 275 16.86 9.57 -1.56
CA ILE A 275 16.94 8.76 -2.79
C ILE A 275 18.06 7.73 -2.68
N ASP A 276 19.27 8.16 -2.30
CA ASP A 276 20.43 7.28 -2.16
C ASP A 276 20.18 6.20 -1.09
N THR A 277 19.60 6.59 0.05
CA THR A 277 19.24 5.64 1.12
C THR A 277 18.24 4.58 0.62
N ILE A 278 17.18 4.99 -0.09
CA ILE A 278 16.18 4.07 -0.65
C ILE A 278 16.80 3.18 -1.73
N ALA A 279 17.63 3.75 -2.60
CA ALA A 279 18.29 3.02 -3.67
C ALA A 279 19.22 1.95 -3.13
N SER A 280 20.08 2.27 -2.17
CA SER A 280 20.97 1.28 -1.53
C SER A 280 20.18 0.24 -0.73
N ALA A 281 19.05 0.59 -0.12
CA ALA A 281 18.18 -0.38 0.56
C ALA A 281 17.46 -1.35 -0.39
N LEU A 282 17.09 -0.89 -1.59
CA LEU A 282 16.42 -1.73 -2.60
C LEU A 282 17.38 -2.48 -3.51
N TYR A 283 18.63 -2.01 -3.67
CA TYR A 283 19.61 -2.62 -4.55
C TYR A 283 19.86 -4.08 -4.15
N GLN A 284 19.59 -5.00 -5.09
CA GLN A 284 19.68 -6.46 -4.87
C GLN A 284 18.83 -6.98 -3.69
N HIS A 285 17.82 -6.23 -3.25
CA HIS A 285 16.99 -6.62 -2.12
C HIS A 285 16.27 -7.97 -2.38
N PRO A 286 16.26 -8.92 -1.41
CA PRO A 286 15.70 -10.26 -1.60
C PRO A 286 14.26 -10.27 -2.14
N ILE A 287 13.39 -9.39 -1.65
CA ILE A 287 11.99 -9.27 -2.13
C ILE A 287 11.92 -9.00 -3.65
N LEU A 288 12.77 -8.11 -4.19
CA LEU A 288 12.78 -7.81 -5.63
C LEU A 288 13.35 -8.97 -6.45
N GLN A 289 14.40 -9.62 -5.96
CA GLN A 289 15.00 -10.80 -6.61
C GLN A 289 14.06 -12.00 -6.61
N LYS A 290 13.32 -12.18 -5.52
CA LYS A 290 12.28 -13.20 -5.38
C LYS A 290 11.10 -12.91 -6.30
N LEU A 291 10.62 -11.65 -6.34
CA LEU A 291 9.57 -11.24 -7.27
C LEU A 291 9.97 -11.43 -8.73
N LEU A 292 11.22 -11.09 -9.10
CA LEU A 292 11.77 -11.36 -10.42
C LEU A 292 11.73 -12.86 -10.76
N SER A 293 12.20 -13.71 -9.83
CA SER A 293 12.22 -15.16 -10.00
C SER A 293 10.79 -15.72 -10.15
N LEU A 294 9.86 -15.25 -9.33
CA LEU A 294 8.45 -15.62 -9.43
C LEU A 294 7.82 -15.14 -10.74
N GLN A 295 8.15 -13.95 -11.25
CA GLN A 295 7.67 -13.50 -12.56
C GLN A 295 8.23 -14.34 -13.72
N ARG A 296 9.45 -14.90 -13.58
CA ARG A 296 10.02 -15.86 -14.56
C ARG A 296 9.31 -17.21 -14.51
N ILE A 297 9.02 -17.72 -13.32
CA ILE A 297 8.30 -19.00 -13.12
C ILE A 297 6.85 -18.86 -13.59
N HIS A 298 6.16 -17.81 -13.13
CA HIS A 298 4.80 -17.45 -13.51
C HIS A 298 4.82 -16.47 -14.68
N ASN A 299 5.30 -16.94 -15.84
CA ASN A 299 5.37 -16.15 -17.08
C ASN A 299 4.28 -16.55 -18.10
N GLU A 300 3.21 -17.17 -17.61
CA GLU A 300 2.04 -17.62 -18.37
C GLU A 300 1.11 -16.43 -18.71
N VAL A 301 1.64 -15.49 -19.52
CA VAL A 301 1.02 -14.22 -19.88
C VAL A 301 1.27 -13.87 -21.34
N GLY A 302 0.63 -12.80 -21.83
CA GLY A 302 0.73 -12.38 -23.23
C GLY A 302 -0.23 -13.17 -24.13
N LEU A 303 0.02 -13.16 -25.44
CA LEU A 303 -0.88 -13.73 -26.45
C LEU A 303 -0.85 -15.26 -26.51
N ASN A 304 0.23 -15.88 -26.06
CA ASN A 304 0.44 -17.33 -26.13
C ASN A 304 0.29 -18.02 -24.77
N GLY A 305 -0.18 -17.31 -23.74
CA GLY A 305 -0.43 -17.88 -22.42
C GLY A 305 -1.66 -18.80 -22.40
N PRO A 306 -1.96 -19.42 -21.24
CA PRO A 306 -3.15 -20.22 -21.04
C PRO A 306 -4.41 -19.34 -21.13
N SER A 307 -5.58 -19.97 -21.00
CA SER A 307 -6.85 -19.23 -20.99
C SER A 307 -6.78 -18.06 -20.01
N PRO A 308 -7.15 -16.83 -20.41
CA PRO A 308 -7.00 -15.64 -19.56
C PRO A 308 -7.65 -15.76 -18.18
N GLY A 309 -8.70 -16.57 -18.04
CA GLY A 309 -9.40 -16.85 -16.79
C GLY A 309 -8.77 -17.92 -15.90
N SER A 310 -7.62 -18.49 -16.28
CA SER A 310 -6.95 -19.51 -15.50
C SER A 310 -6.31 -18.93 -14.22
N LYS A 311 -6.06 -19.81 -13.24
CA LYS A 311 -5.39 -19.42 -11.99
C LYS A 311 -3.93 -19.01 -12.25
N GLU A 312 -3.28 -19.64 -13.22
CA GLU A 312 -1.92 -19.36 -13.65
C GLU A 312 -1.81 -17.95 -14.23
N THR A 313 -2.74 -17.54 -15.10
CA THR A 313 -2.78 -16.16 -15.60
C THR A 313 -3.08 -15.18 -14.47
N SER A 314 -4.03 -15.50 -13.59
CA SER A 314 -4.40 -14.66 -12.45
C SER A 314 -3.20 -14.39 -11.54
N MET A 315 -2.44 -15.44 -11.18
CA MET A 315 -1.19 -15.34 -10.41
C MET A 315 -0.13 -14.51 -11.16
N SER A 316 0.10 -14.83 -12.43
CA SER A 316 1.13 -14.16 -13.24
C SER A 316 0.85 -12.65 -13.38
N MET A 317 -0.43 -12.27 -13.52
CA MET A 317 -0.86 -10.87 -13.58
C MET A 317 -0.79 -10.18 -12.21
N THR A 318 -1.08 -10.89 -11.10
CA THR A 318 -0.95 -10.36 -9.74
C THR A 318 0.49 -10.00 -9.40
N LEU A 319 1.44 -10.89 -9.69
CA LEU A 319 2.88 -10.64 -9.43
C LEU A 319 3.45 -9.44 -10.23
N ARG A 320 2.77 -9.01 -11.29
CA ARG A 320 3.17 -7.87 -12.14
C ARG A 320 2.44 -6.57 -11.80
N ASP A 321 1.44 -6.62 -10.93
CA ASP A 321 0.64 -5.45 -10.53
C ASP A 321 0.52 -5.30 -9.00
N CYS A 322 1.46 -5.92 -8.27
CA CYS A 322 1.66 -5.72 -6.85
C CYS A 322 2.39 -4.38 -6.55
N SER A 323 2.47 -4.07 -5.27
CA SER A 323 3.09 -2.85 -4.75
C SER A 323 4.16 -3.21 -3.72
N VAL A 324 5.29 -2.53 -3.77
CA VAL A 324 6.34 -2.53 -2.75
C VAL A 324 6.15 -1.29 -1.90
N PHE A 325 5.89 -1.48 -0.61
CA PHE A 325 5.78 -0.43 0.38
C PHE A 325 7.08 -0.29 1.13
N LEU A 326 7.61 0.93 1.20
CA LEU A 326 8.76 1.27 2.00
C LEU A 326 8.34 2.18 3.14
N LYS A 327 8.55 1.71 4.37
CA LYS A 327 8.32 2.47 5.59
C LYS A 327 9.67 3.00 6.08
N ILE A 328 9.89 4.30 5.87
CA ILE A 328 11.16 4.96 6.18
C ILE A 328 11.08 5.57 7.59
N PRO A 329 11.97 5.21 8.53
CA PRO A 329 11.99 5.79 9.86
C PRO A 329 12.26 7.30 9.81
N SER A 330 11.50 8.06 10.60
CA SER A 330 11.76 9.47 10.87
C SER A 330 12.95 9.57 11.84
N SER A 331 14.17 9.47 11.34
CA SER A 331 15.46 9.59 12.05
C SER A 331 15.44 10.24 13.45
N THR A 332 15.54 9.42 14.51
CA THR A 332 16.26 9.72 15.77
C THR A 332 16.77 8.39 16.32
N HIS A 333 18.07 8.29 16.63
CA HIS A 333 18.84 7.05 16.90
C HIS A 333 19.34 6.30 15.66
N LEU A 334 20.18 6.99 14.87
CA LEU A 334 21.28 6.30 14.21
C LEU A 334 22.26 5.87 15.32
N SER A 335 22.22 4.60 15.71
CA SER A 335 23.26 4.01 16.53
C SER A 335 24.58 4.11 15.76
N SER A 336 25.59 4.71 16.38
CA SER A 336 26.93 4.81 15.83
C SER A 336 27.56 3.41 15.76
N GLY A 337 27.49 2.76 14.60
CA GLY A 337 28.04 1.43 14.34
C GLY A 337 27.95 1.09 12.85
N THR A 338 28.97 0.42 12.32
CA THR A 338 29.29 0.19 10.90
C THR A 338 28.36 -0.77 10.14
N ASP A 339 27.09 -0.89 10.53
CA ASP A 339 26.14 -1.76 9.83
C ASP A 339 25.32 -0.98 8.80
N LEU A 340 25.03 -1.64 7.67
CA LEU A 340 24.13 -1.18 6.60
C LEU A 340 22.88 -0.50 7.16
N PRO A 341 22.23 0.45 6.45
CA PRO A 341 21.12 1.25 6.98
C PRO A 341 19.94 0.37 7.42
N ALA A 342 20.00 -0.11 8.66
CA ALA A 342 18.95 -0.84 9.33
C ALA A 342 17.85 0.15 9.63
N GLY A 343 16.72 0.05 8.94
CA GLY A 343 15.58 0.88 9.27
C GLY A 343 14.42 0.89 8.29
N ILE A 344 14.63 0.69 7.00
CA ILE A 344 13.51 0.69 6.05
C ILE A 344 12.82 -0.67 6.08
N ASP A 345 11.58 -0.70 6.58
CA ASP A 345 10.72 -1.89 6.49
C ASP A 345 10.10 -1.93 5.07
N ILE A 346 10.41 -2.99 4.32
CA ILE A 346 10.06 -3.16 2.91
C ILE A 346 9.14 -4.37 2.80
N ARG A 347 7.92 -4.18 2.29
CA ARG A 347 6.93 -5.26 2.15
C ARG A 347 6.15 -5.20 0.85
N LEU A 348 5.72 -6.37 0.37
CA LEU A 348 4.83 -6.51 -0.78
C LEU A 348 3.36 -6.47 -0.35
N GLY A 349 2.56 -5.67 -1.05
CA GLY A 349 1.10 -5.65 -0.93
C GLY A 349 0.41 -5.62 -2.30
N ASP A 350 -0.90 -5.39 -2.30
CA ASP A 350 -1.76 -5.44 -3.51
C ASP A 350 -1.75 -6.81 -4.23
N LEU A 351 -1.61 -7.90 -3.46
CA LEU A 351 -1.50 -9.28 -3.96
C LEU A 351 -2.82 -10.05 -4.05
N ASP A 352 -3.95 -9.36 -4.21
CA ASP A 352 -5.20 -10.05 -4.55
C ASP A 352 -5.08 -10.67 -5.95
N LEU A 353 -5.55 -11.90 -6.13
CA LEU A 353 -5.52 -12.55 -7.44
C LEU A 353 -6.32 -11.74 -8.48
N LYS A 354 -5.69 -11.46 -9.62
CA LYS A 354 -6.35 -10.70 -10.68
C LYS A 354 -7.39 -11.59 -11.36
N SER A 355 -8.65 -11.21 -11.26
CA SER A 355 -9.70 -11.82 -12.07
C SER A 355 -9.66 -11.33 -13.52
N ALA A 356 -9.82 -12.27 -14.45
CA ALA A 356 -9.96 -12.00 -15.87
C ALA A 356 -11.43 -11.72 -16.30
N ALA A 357 -12.36 -11.78 -15.35
CA ALA A 357 -13.78 -11.54 -15.60
C ALA A 357 -14.07 -10.11 -16.08
N ASN A 358 -15.29 -9.90 -16.56
CA ASN A 358 -15.82 -8.60 -16.97
C ASN A 358 -14.96 -7.88 -18.03
N GLY A 359 -14.50 -8.62 -19.04
CA GLY A 359 -13.72 -8.09 -20.16
C GLY A 359 -12.26 -7.77 -19.84
N LYS A 360 -11.77 -8.01 -18.61
CA LYS A 360 -10.36 -7.78 -18.27
C LYS A 360 -9.41 -8.68 -19.06
N ALA A 361 -9.79 -9.93 -19.28
CA ALA A 361 -9.08 -10.85 -20.16
C ALA A 361 -8.80 -10.23 -21.54
N GLU A 362 -9.87 -9.79 -22.20
CA GLU A 362 -9.82 -9.19 -23.53
C GLU A 362 -9.02 -7.90 -23.53
N TYR A 363 -9.24 -7.03 -22.53
CA TYR A 363 -8.45 -5.82 -22.34
C TYR A 363 -6.94 -6.09 -22.24
N TRP A 364 -6.50 -7.12 -21.50
CA TRP A 364 -5.07 -7.45 -21.41
C TRP A 364 -4.50 -7.92 -22.75
N LEU A 365 -5.25 -8.75 -23.47
CA LEU A 365 -4.85 -9.26 -24.78
C LEU A 365 -4.85 -8.15 -25.85
N ASP A 366 -5.82 -7.23 -25.83
CA ASP A 366 -5.89 -6.09 -26.74
C ASP A 366 -4.72 -5.16 -26.54
N ILE A 367 -4.38 -4.84 -25.29
CA ILE A 367 -3.19 -4.05 -25.00
C ILE A 367 -1.95 -4.76 -25.56
N GLU A 368 -1.79 -6.06 -25.32
CA GLU A 368 -0.63 -6.79 -25.85
C GLU A 368 -0.58 -6.81 -27.38
N ARG A 369 -1.71 -7.06 -28.05
CA ARG A 369 -1.84 -6.98 -29.52
C ARG A 369 -1.44 -5.62 -30.04
N ARG A 370 -1.94 -4.53 -29.43
CA ARG A 370 -1.59 -3.16 -29.83
C ARG A 370 -0.09 -2.91 -29.69
N LEU A 371 0.50 -3.28 -28.54
CA LEU A 371 1.95 -3.08 -28.31
C LEU A 371 2.83 -3.76 -29.38
N ILE A 372 2.38 -4.90 -29.91
CA ILE A 372 3.05 -5.65 -30.96
C ILE A 372 2.73 -5.08 -32.35
N ASN A 373 1.46 -5.03 -32.72
CA ASN A 373 1.00 -4.72 -34.07
C ASN A 373 1.26 -3.27 -34.46
N GLU A 374 1.15 -2.35 -33.49
CA GLU A 374 1.49 -0.94 -33.68
C GLU A 374 2.99 -0.68 -33.42
N GLY A 375 3.84 -1.69 -33.27
CA GLY A 375 5.30 -1.49 -33.23
C GLY A 375 5.85 -0.72 -32.01
N TRP A 376 5.07 -0.57 -30.93
CA TRP A 376 5.51 0.10 -29.69
C TRP A 376 6.73 -0.57 -29.05
N TYR A 377 6.79 -1.89 -29.12
CA TYR A 377 7.96 -2.67 -28.69
C TYR A 377 9.24 -2.35 -29.46
N MET A 378 9.12 -1.96 -30.73
CA MET A 378 10.28 -1.67 -31.59
C MET A 378 10.85 -0.28 -31.37
N GLY A 379 10.16 0.59 -30.63
CA GLY A 379 10.59 1.99 -30.46
C GLY A 379 10.47 2.81 -31.75
N THR A 380 9.57 2.40 -32.66
CA THR A 380 9.45 2.99 -34.01
C THR A 380 8.33 4.00 -34.15
N GLN A 381 7.50 4.18 -33.11
CA GLN A 381 6.38 5.12 -33.16
C GLN A 381 6.83 6.58 -33.04
N PRO A 382 6.11 7.52 -33.69
CA PRO A 382 6.37 8.95 -33.52
C PRO A 382 6.38 9.34 -32.04
N GLY A 383 7.40 10.10 -31.62
CA GLY A 383 7.59 10.50 -30.23
C GLY A 383 8.40 9.53 -29.37
N GLN A 384 8.76 8.33 -29.85
CA GLN A 384 9.65 7.40 -29.12
C GLN A 384 11.14 7.71 -29.29
N ALA A 385 11.53 8.56 -30.25
CA ALA A 385 12.92 8.98 -30.43
C ALA A 385 13.49 9.68 -29.18
N GLY A 386 12.67 10.49 -28.50
CA GLY A 386 13.07 11.17 -27.26
C GLY A 386 13.24 10.26 -26.04
N THR A 387 12.76 9.00 -26.10
CA THR A 387 12.82 8.03 -25.00
C THR A 387 13.74 6.85 -25.28
N GLU A 388 14.55 6.93 -26.35
CA GLU A 388 15.42 5.83 -26.81
C GLU A 388 16.43 5.38 -25.76
N GLY A 389 17.01 6.30 -24.99
CA GLY A 389 17.95 5.98 -23.91
C GLY A 389 17.28 5.62 -22.58
N GLU A 390 15.95 5.58 -22.47
CA GLU A 390 15.29 5.35 -21.18
C GLU A 390 15.06 3.86 -20.85
N CYS A 391 14.96 3.01 -21.87
CA CYS A 391 14.68 1.59 -21.66
C CYS A 391 15.97 0.77 -21.71
N VAL A 392 16.15 -0.17 -20.78
CA VAL A 392 17.28 -1.12 -20.79
C VAL A 392 17.49 -1.82 -22.14
N LEU A 393 16.42 -2.13 -22.88
CA LEU A 393 16.52 -2.85 -24.15
C LEU A 393 16.99 -1.99 -25.35
N SER A 394 17.22 -0.70 -25.13
CA SER A 394 17.69 0.25 -26.14
C SER A 394 18.85 1.12 -25.69
N ARG A 395 19.29 0.96 -24.43
CA ARG A 395 20.59 1.42 -23.93
C ARG A 395 21.64 0.39 -24.32
#